data_AF-C1LGZ1-F1
#
_entry.id   AF-C1LGZ1-F1
#
_cell.length_a   1.000
_cell.length_b   1.000
_cell.length_c   1.000
_cell.angle_alpha   90.00
_cell.angle_beta   90.00
_cell.angle_gamma   90.00
#
_symmetry.space_group_name_H-M   'P 1'
#
loop_
_entity.id
_entity.type
_entity.pdbx_description
1 polymer ?
#
loop_
_entity_poly.entity_id
_entity_poly.type
_entity_poly.pdbx_seq_one_letter_code
_entity_poly.pdbx_strand_id
1 'polypeptide(L)'
;MFIQANGGFRHELTLSRDMEEVFEEELIWTLDTEVIVPPGYRTRAELVITEDEYNGKFQVETIFEGSISVKLRDKKDGSIVFVIVINDLSKLLNARNGFYPVPNSSNAVSFINEGFCHCHFGIGQRVELQEEKI
;
A
#
# COMPACT_ATOMS: atom_id res chain seq x y z
N MET A 1 -13.62 -32.58 8.52
CA MET A 1 -13.00 -32.24 7.22
C MET A 1 -12.87 -30.73 7.20
N PHE A 2 -11.67 -30.17 7.06
CA PHE A 2 -11.46 -28.72 7.08
C PHE A 2 -11.28 -28.22 5.64
N ILE A 3 -12.17 -27.34 5.18
CA ILE A 3 -12.00 -26.62 3.91
C ILE A 3 -11.27 -25.33 4.26
N GLN A 4 -10.07 -25.16 3.71
CA GLN A 4 -9.22 -23.99 3.97
C GLN A 4 -9.13 -23.16 2.69
N ALA A 5 -9.76 -21.97 2.70
CA ALA A 5 -9.61 -20.98 1.64
C ALA A 5 -8.48 -20.01 2.04
N ASN A 6 -7.29 -20.17 1.43
CA ASN A 6 -6.18 -19.24 1.63
C ASN A 6 -6.29 -18.11 0.60
N GLY A 7 -6.78 -16.95 1.03
CA GLY A 7 -6.74 -15.71 0.26
C GLY A 7 -5.51 -14.89 0.65
N GLY A 8 -4.71 -14.47 -0.33
CA GLY A 8 -3.65 -13.48 -0.09
C GLY A 8 -4.22 -12.06 -0.15
N PHE A 9 -3.82 -11.20 0.77
CA PHE A 9 -4.12 -9.77 0.75
C PHE A 9 -3.07 -9.03 -0.10
N ARG A 10 -3.52 -8.20 -1.04
CA ARG A 10 -2.65 -7.29 -1.80
C ARG A 10 -3.32 -5.93 -1.88
N HIS A 11 -2.67 -4.92 -1.35
CA HIS A 11 -3.13 -3.53 -1.42
C HIS A 11 -2.04 -2.65 -2.04
N GLU A 12 -2.45 -1.68 -2.85
CA GLU A 12 -1.58 -0.74 -3.54
C GLU A 12 -1.79 0.65 -2.96
N LEU A 13 -0.76 1.22 -2.34
CA LEU A 13 -0.81 2.54 -1.71
C LEU A 13 -0.14 3.57 -2.60
N THR A 14 -0.83 4.69 -2.86
CA THR A 14 -0.24 5.84 -3.55
C THR A 14 0.19 6.88 -2.52
N LEU A 15 1.49 6.99 -2.28
CA LEU A 15 2.06 8.03 -1.41
C LEU A 15 1.94 9.40 -2.09
N SER A 16 0.89 10.14 -1.73
CA SER A 16 0.60 11.45 -2.34
C SER A 16 1.00 12.65 -1.47
N ARG A 17 1.14 12.46 -0.14
CA ARG A 17 1.48 13.51 0.85
C ARG A 17 2.11 12.92 2.13
N ASP A 18 2.80 13.76 2.89
CA ASP A 18 3.41 13.46 4.21
C ASP A 18 2.40 13.26 5.36
N MET A 19 1.15 12.86 5.07
CA MET A 19 0.13 12.66 6.10
C MET A 19 -0.11 11.18 6.32
N GLU A 20 -0.22 10.81 7.60
CA GLU A 20 -0.72 9.50 8.03
C GLU A 20 -2.09 9.27 7.40
N GLU A 21 -2.24 8.14 6.70
CA GLU A 21 -3.48 7.74 6.06
C GLU A 21 -3.98 6.47 6.75
N VAL A 22 -5.19 6.54 7.31
CA VAL A 22 -5.89 5.40 7.89
C VAL A 22 -7.07 5.11 6.99
N PHE A 23 -7.20 3.86 6.57
CA PHE A 23 -8.31 3.38 5.78
C PHE A 23 -8.90 2.10 6.39
N GLU A 24 -10.16 1.86 6.10
CA GLU A 24 -10.89 0.66 6.52
C GLU A 24 -11.68 0.15 5.31
N GLU A 25 -11.56 -1.13 5.02
CA GLU A 25 -12.31 -1.80 3.95
C GLU A 25 -13.15 -2.92 4.55
N GLU A 26 -14.43 -2.96 4.22
CA GLU A 26 -15.33 -4.03 4.63
C GLU A 26 -15.22 -5.20 3.65
N LEU A 27 -14.89 -6.38 4.17
CA LEU A 27 -14.84 -7.61 3.41
C LEU A 27 -16.03 -8.51 3.78
N ILE A 28 -16.85 -8.84 2.77
CA ILE A 28 -17.97 -9.77 2.95
C ILE A 28 -17.49 -11.19 2.69
N TRP A 29 -17.48 -12.00 3.75
CA TRP A 29 -17.15 -13.42 3.70
C TRP A 29 -18.42 -14.25 3.58
N THR A 30 -18.48 -15.11 2.56
CA THR A 30 -19.61 -16.04 2.33
C THR A 30 -19.09 -17.46 2.24
N LEU A 31 -19.81 -18.38 2.88
CA LEU A 31 -19.55 -19.82 2.82
C LEU A 31 -20.87 -20.57 2.66
N ASP A 32 -20.89 -21.54 1.74
CA ASP A 32 -21.98 -22.49 1.57
C ASP A 32 -21.47 -23.90 1.90
N THR A 33 -22.09 -24.58 2.86
CA THR A 33 -21.66 -25.90 3.34
C THR A 33 -22.84 -26.76 3.79
N GLU A 34 -22.83 -28.03 3.39
CA GLU A 34 -23.80 -29.03 3.82
C GLU A 34 -23.29 -29.79 5.05
N VAL A 35 -24.10 -29.86 6.10
CA VAL A 35 -23.77 -30.56 7.35
C VAL A 35 -24.68 -31.77 7.52
N ILE A 36 -24.09 -32.96 7.63
CA ILE A 36 -24.82 -34.19 7.91
C ILE A 36 -24.98 -34.32 9.43
N VAL A 37 -26.21 -34.43 9.91
CA VAL A 37 -26.52 -34.59 11.34
C VAL A 37 -26.87 -36.06 11.64
N PRO A 38 -26.11 -36.76 12.50
CA PRO A 38 -26.43 -38.14 12.87
C PRO A 38 -27.74 -38.26 13.67
N PRO A 39 -28.49 -39.38 13.54
CA PRO A 39 -29.69 -39.62 14.34
C PRO A 39 -29.39 -39.63 15.85
N GLY A 40 -30.18 -38.88 16.64
CA GLY A 40 -30.00 -38.80 18.10
C GLY A 40 -28.86 -37.90 18.56
N TYR A 41 -28.29 -37.09 17.66
CA TYR A 41 -27.26 -36.10 17.98
C TYR A 41 -27.76 -34.68 17.69
N ARG A 42 -27.16 -33.71 18.39
CA ARG A 42 -27.23 -32.28 18.13
C ARG A 42 -25.88 -31.84 17.58
N THR A 43 -25.86 -31.27 16.37
CA THR A 43 -24.66 -30.70 15.76
C THR A 43 -24.70 -29.18 15.85
N ARG A 44 -23.65 -28.56 16.39
CA ARG A 44 -23.41 -27.12 16.41
C ARG A 44 -22.36 -26.77 15.36
N ALA A 45 -22.68 -25.84 14.47
CA ALA A 45 -21.75 -25.30 13.48
C ALA A 45 -21.29 -23.90 13.91
N GLU A 46 -19.98 -23.67 13.92
CA GLU A 46 -19.37 -22.38 14.26
C GLU A 46 -18.54 -21.89 13.09
N LEU A 47 -18.84 -20.69 12.59
CA LEU A 47 -17.99 -20.00 11.62
C LEU A 47 -16.84 -19.33 12.38
N VAL A 48 -15.61 -19.70 12.02
CA VAL A 48 -14.38 -19.16 12.59
C VAL A 48 -13.64 -18.39 11.50
N ILE A 49 -13.49 -17.08 11.72
CA ILE A 49 -12.63 -16.21 10.90
C ILE A 49 -11.28 -16.12 11.60
N THR A 50 -10.21 -16.32 10.84
CA THR A 50 -8.84 -16.12 11.32
C THR A 50 -8.34 -14.80 10.77
N GLU A 51 -7.92 -13.92 11.66
CA GLU A 51 -7.32 -12.63 11.34
C GLU A 51 -5.83 -12.68 11.64
N ASP A 52 -5.08 -11.82 10.96
CA ASP A 52 -3.67 -11.59 11.20
C ASP A 52 -3.39 -10.09 11.29
N GLU A 53 -2.23 -9.76 11.86
CA GLU A 53 -1.75 -8.41 12.04
C GLU A 53 -0.36 -8.27 11.43
N TYR A 54 -0.16 -7.24 10.62
CA TYR A 54 1.13 -6.89 10.06
C TYR A 54 1.59 -5.53 10.54
N ASN A 55 2.79 -5.51 11.12
CA ASN A 55 3.53 -4.30 11.46
C ASN A 55 4.81 -4.26 10.63
N GLY A 56 4.85 -3.38 9.63
CA GLY A 56 5.94 -3.29 8.67
C GLY A 56 6.60 -1.91 8.69
N LYS A 57 7.91 -1.90 8.43
CA LYS A 57 8.59 -0.72 7.91
C LYS A 57 8.67 -0.86 6.39
N PHE A 58 8.47 0.24 5.69
CA PHE A 58 8.67 0.29 4.25
C PHE A 58 9.57 1.46 3.87
N GLN A 59 10.21 1.32 2.71
CA GLN A 59 11.02 2.36 2.10
C GLN A 59 10.62 2.45 0.63
N VAL A 60 10.32 3.67 0.17
CA VAL A 60 10.01 3.97 -1.24
C VAL A 60 11.09 4.89 -1.78
N GLU A 61 11.83 4.39 -2.76
CA GLU A 61 12.78 5.17 -3.53
C GLU A 61 12.08 5.75 -4.76
N THR A 62 12.08 7.07 -4.90
CA THR A 62 11.56 7.78 -6.07
C THR A 62 12.70 8.43 -6.83
N ILE A 63 12.87 8.03 -8.10
CA ILE A 63 13.89 8.60 -8.99
C ILE A 63 13.23 9.67 -9.87
N PHE A 64 13.76 10.88 -9.80
CA PHE A 64 13.41 11.99 -10.67
C PHE A 64 14.48 12.11 -11.74
N GLU A 65 14.10 11.97 -13.00
CA GLU A 65 15.00 12.13 -14.15
C GLU A 65 14.46 13.19 -15.11
N GLY A 66 15.34 14.05 -15.63
CA GLY A 66 15.01 14.95 -16.73
C GLY A 66 15.64 16.34 -16.57
N SER A 67 14.92 17.36 -17.02
CA SER A 67 15.35 18.75 -16.94
C SER A 67 14.22 19.67 -16.51
N ILE A 68 14.58 20.78 -15.87
CA ILE A 68 13.63 21.81 -15.44
C ILE A 68 13.83 23.04 -16.32
N SER A 69 12.74 23.53 -16.91
CA SER A 69 12.75 24.75 -17.73
C SER A 69 11.88 25.83 -17.09
N VAL A 70 12.49 26.93 -16.70
CA VAL A 70 11.81 28.09 -16.09
C VAL A 70 11.78 29.24 -17.09
N LYS A 71 10.58 29.68 -17.47
CA LYS A 71 10.38 30.80 -18.38
C LYS A 71 10.23 32.10 -17.58
N LEU A 72 11.18 33.00 -17.72
CA LEU A 72 11.10 34.36 -17.19
C LEU A 72 10.21 35.19 -18.12
N ARG A 73 9.19 35.83 -17.56
CA ARG A 73 8.22 36.64 -18.30
C ARG A 73 8.26 38.09 -17.87
N ASP A 74 8.10 39.02 -18.81
CA ASP A 74 7.89 40.43 -18.51
C ASP A 74 6.54 40.57 -17.79
N LYS A 75 6.51 41.36 -16.70
CA LYS A 75 5.30 41.56 -15.89
C LYS A 75 4.24 42.40 -16.60
N LYS A 76 4.63 43.25 -17.56
CA LYS A 76 3.74 44.19 -18.23
C LYS A 76 2.91 43.53 -19.32
N ASP A 77 3.54 42.72 -20.16
CA ASP A 77 2.90 42.11 -21.33
C ASP A 77 2.91 40.57 -21.33
N GLY A 78 3.60 39.93 -20.37
CA GLY A 78 3.68 38.48 -20.26
C GLY A 78 4.60 37.81 -21.28
N SER A 79 5.32 38.58 -22.11
CA SER A 79 6.26 38.05 -23.09
C SER A 79 7.41 37.30 -22.41
N ILE A 80 7.92 36.25 -23.05
CA ILE A 80 9.06 35.48 -22.52
C ILE A 80 10.33 36.27 -22.77
N VAL A 81 10.97 36.72 -21.70
CA VAL A 81 12.25 37.44 -21.75
C VAL A 81 13.41 36.46 -21.85
N PHE A 82 13.33 35.35 -21.12
CA PHE A 82 14.42 34.38 -21.05
C PHE A 82 13.92 33.00 -20.59
N VAL A 83 14.68 31.94 -20.91
CA VAL A 83 14.41 30.57 -20.47
C VAL A 83 15.64 30.04 -19.75
N ILE A 84 15.49 29.72 -18.47
CA ILE A 84 16.52 29.01 -17.70
C ILE A 84 16.27 27.52 -17.85
N VAL A 85 17.27 26.77 -18.29
CA VAL A 85 17.21 25.31 -18.40
C VAL A 85 18.21 24.68 -17.43
N ILE A 86 17.73 23.79 -16.58
CA ILE A 86 18.52 23.03 -15.61
C ILE A 86 18.50 21.57 -16.06
N ASN A 87 19.59 21.11 -16.67
CA ASN A 87 19.75 19.72 -17.13
C ASN A 87 20.28 18.78 -16.03
N ASP A 88 20.91 19.36 -15.01
CA ASP A 88 21.45 18.63 -13.88
C ASP A 88 20.57 18.93 -12.66
N LEU A 89 19.66 17.99 -12.37
CA LEU A 89 18.69 18.12 -11.29
C LEU A 89 19.38 18.21 -9.92
N SER A 90 20.58 17.65 -9.76
CA SER A 90 21.32 17.69 -8.48
C SER A 90 21.70 19.10 -8.05
N LYS A 91 21.74 20.07 -8.98
CA LYS A 91 21.96 21.48 -8.65
C LYS A 91 20.81 22.10 -7.87
N LEU A 92 19.59 21.60 -8.05
CA LEU A 92 18.38 22.09 -7.41
C LEU A 92 17.87 21.14 -6.32
N LEU A 93 17.74 19.87 -6.68
CA LEU A 93 17.28 18.78 -5.84
C LEU A 93 18.51 18.08 -5.24
N ASN A 94 19.02 18.65 -4.14
CA ASN A 94 20.24 18.18 -3.49
C ASN A 94 19.97 17.67 -2.06
N ALA A 95 21.03 17.21 -1.41
CA ALA A 95 20.99 16.65 -0.06
C ALA A 95 20.39 17.60 0.99
N ARG A 96 20.47 18.93 0.81
CA ARG A 96 19.83 19.88 1.75
C ARG A 96 18.31 19.77 1.75
N ASN A 97 17.74 19.26 0.64
CA ASN A 97 16.31 19.06 0.45
C ASN A 97 15.92 17.56 0.54
N GLY A 98 16.82 16.69 1.02
CA GLY A 98 16.56 15.25 1.17
C GLY A 98 16.79 14.40 -0.09
N PHE A 99 17.36 14.96 -1.16
CA PHE A 99 17.66 14.24 -2.40
C PHE A 99 19.09 13.74 -2.46
N TYR A 100 19.30 12.61 -3.14
CA TYR A 100 20.60 11.98 -3.32
C TYR A 100 20.90 11.80 -4.81
N PRO A 101 22.14 12.02 -5.28
CA PRO A 101 22.51 11.74 -6.66
C PRO A 101 22.37 10.25 -6.98
N VAL A 102 21.84 9.92 -8.15
CA VAL A 102 21.83 8.53 -8.64
C VAL A 102 23.22 8.21 -9.22
N PRO A 103 23.88 7.11 -8.82
CA PRO A 103 25.19 6.74 -9.36
C PRO A 103 25.15 6.64 -10.89
N ASN A 104 26.18 7.17 -11.55
CA ASN A 104 26.33 7.16 -13.01
C ASN A 104 25.24 7.91 -13.80
N SER A 105 24.42 8.74 -13.16
CA SER A 105 23.50 9.66 -13.82
C SER A 105 23.77 11.11 -13.42
N SER A 106 23.75 12.01 -14.40
CA SER A 106 23.91 13.46 -14.20
C SER A 106 22.60 14.23 -14.28
N ASN A 107 21.51 13.59 -14.70
CA ASN A 107 20.18 14.18 -14.87
C ASN A 107 19.13 13.54 -13.95
N ALA A 108 19.55 12.66 -13.03
CA ALA A 108 18.68 11.97 -12.11
C ALA A 108 19.08 12.15 -10.64
N VAL A 109 18.07 12.26 -9.78
CA VAL A 109 18.20 12.30 -8.33
C VAL A 109 17.16 11.38 -7.69
N SER A 110 17.52 10.80 -6.56
CA SER A 110 16.68 9.92 -5.77
C SER A 110 16.16 10.64 -4.53
N PHE A 111 14.94 10.35 -4.13
CA PHE A 111 14.35 10.75 -2.87
C PHE A 111 13.80 9.52 -2.16
N ILE A 112 14.15 9.36 -0.89
CA ILE A 112 13.76 8.20 -0.09
C ILE A 112 12.67 8.63 0.89
N ASN A 113 11.51 8.00 0.77
CA ASN A 113 10.46 8.05 1.77
C ASN A 113 10.54 6.79 2.63
N GLU A 114 10.54 6.94 3.94
CA GLU A 114 10.43 5.84 4.89
C GLU A 114 9.09 5.96 5.62
N GLY A 115 8.47 4.82 5.89
CA GLY A 115 7.21 4.79 6.61
C GLY A 115 6.99 3.50 7.36
N PHE A 116 5.90 3.50 8.11
CA PHE A 116 5.41 2.36 8.86
C PHE A 116 4.01 2.04 8.36
N CYS A 117 3.68 0.76 8.27
CA CYS A 117 2.31 0.32 8.07
C CYS A 117 1.92 -0.64 9.18
N HIS A 118 0.68 -0.48 9.62
CA HIS A 118 0.03 -1.35 10.57
C HIS A 118 -1.30 -1.76 9.96
N CYS A 119 -1.52 -3.07 9.79
CA CYS A 119 -2.68 -3.60 9.10
C CYS A 119 -3.25 -4.79 9.87
N HIS A 120 -4.57 -4.83 9.99
CA HIS A 120 -5.32 -6.00 10.43
C HIS A 120 -6.14 -6.52 9.25
N PHE A 121 -6.11 -7.83 9.00
CA PHE A 121 -6.83 -8.42 7.87
C PHE A 121 -7.22 -9.88 8.13
N GLY A 122 -8.36 -10.28 7.58
CA GLY A 122 -8.79 -11.68 7.59
C GLY A 122 -7.93 -12.53 6.63
N ILE A 123 -7.38 -13.63 7.13
CA ILE A 123 -6.52 -14.57 6.37
C ILE A 123 -7.20 -15.91 6.07
N GLY A 124 -8.35 -16.18 6.67
CA GLY A 124 -9.10 -17.40 6.37
C GLY A 124 -10.43 -17.51 7.08
N GLN A 125 -11.25 -18.42 6.58
CA GLN A 125 -12.52 -18.81 7.18
C GLN A 125 -12.61 -20.34 7.25
N ARG A 126 -13.21 -20.87 8.32
CA ARG A 126 -13.54 -22.30 8.45
C ARG A 126 -14.81 -22.51 9.25
N VAL A 127 -15.44 -23.67 9.08
CA VAL A 127 -16.56 -24.11 9.93
C VAL A 127 -16.11 -25.24 10.84
N GLU A 128 -16.34 -25.07 12.13
CA GLU A 128 -16.12 -26.10 13.14
C GLU A 128 -17.47 -26.74 13.51
N LEU A 129 -17.51 -28.07 13.50
CA LEU A 129 -18.69 -28.85 13.85
C LEU A 129 -18.46 -29.56 15.18
N GLN A 130 -19.37 -29.36 16.13
CA GLN A 130 -19.37 -30.04 17.43
C GLN A 130 -20.64 -30.87 17.54
N GLU A 131 -20.52 -32.15 17.86
CA GLU A 131 -21.64 -33.08 17.97
C GLU A 131 -21.83 -33.56 19.40
N GLU A 132 -23.06 -33.52 19.89
CA GLU A 132 -23.41 -33.94 21.24
C GLU A 132 -24.63 -34.87 21.19
N LYS A 133 -24.62 -35.94 21.99
CA LYS A 133 -25.74 -36.88 22.05
C LYS A 133 -26.92 -36.26 22.82
N ILE A 134 -28.13 -36.43 22.29
CA ILE A 134 -29.38 -35.95 22.92
C ILE A 134 -29.84 -36.94 24.00
#